data_AF-A0A362X3I1-F1
#
_entry.id   AF-A0A362X3I1-F1
#
_cell.length_a   1.000
_cell.length_b   1.000
_cell.length_c   1.000
_cell.angle_alpha   90.00
_cell.angle_beta   90.00
_cell.angle_gamma   90.00
#
_symmetry.space_group_name_H-M   'P 1'
#
loop_
_entity.id
_entity.type
_entity.pdbx_description
1 polymer ?
#
loop_
_entity_poly.entity_id
_entity_poly.type
_entity_poly.pdbx_seq_one_letter_code
_entity_poly.pdbx_strand_id
1 'polypeptide(L)'
;MKFTAKTDGSDPAPARTPFNSSGNIITIRFNLAVATDATLAIDLAGTILHESIHAELHRLKLTNNSGPNPLPASLFNWYMQMWSFYEAINNEDFDDPLDVLNQTAADSQHNLMAFRFIDPIASGLREFDENSYPLDNYKHYVWSDGLDEYGLDAGYITDNELTRLSILSKIVRDDNHKNTCD
;
A
#
# COMPACT_ATOMS: atom_id res chain seq x y z
N MET A 1 1.93 9.13 18.22
CA MET A 1 2.83 9.09 17.05
C MET A 1 2.48 10.21 16.09
N LYS A 2 3.45 10.64 15.29
CA LYS A 2 3.26 11.66 14.24
C LYS A 2 3.54 11.07 12.87
N PHE A 3 2.92 11.63 11.85
CA PHE A 3 3.14 11.28 10.46
C PHE A 3 3.72 12.49 9.73
N THR A 4 4.61 12.23 8.78
CA THR A 4 5.11 13.25 7.86
C THR A 4 5.28 12.64 6.47
N ALA A 5 5.15 13.47 5.44
CA ALA A 5 5.50 13.12 4.08
C ALA A 5 6.61 14.05 3.60
N LYS A 6 7.52 13.55 2.76
CA LYS A 6 8.54 14.38 2.10
C LYS A 6 8.88 13.85 0.71
N THR A 7 9.36 14.72 -0.15
CA THR A 7 9.98 14.33 -1.42
C THR A 7 11.41 13.88 -1.19
N ASP A 8 11.81 12.77 -1.81
CA ASP A 8 13.18 12.24 -1.78
C ASP A 8 13.56 11.76 -3.19
N GLY A 9 14.18 12.64 -3.97
CA GLY A 9 14.56 12.33 -5.35
C GLY A 9 15.70 11.30 -5.50
N SER A 10 16.32 10.89 -4.38
CA SER A 10 17.38 9.88 -4.37
C SER A 10 16.86 8.45 -4.16
N ASP A 11 15.59 8.31 -3.79
CA ASP A 11 14.95 7.03 -3.52
C ASP A 11 14.62 6.32 -4.86
N PRO A 12 15.13 5.11 -5.15
CA PRO A 12 14.84 4.46 -6.43
C PRO A 12 13.38 3.98 -6.60
N ALA A 13 12.58 3.96 -5.53
CA ALA A 13 11.18 3.57 -5.58
C ALA A 13 10.26 4.81 -5.71
N PRO A 14 9.07 4.66 -6.32
CA PRO A 14 8.14 5.77 -6.51
C PRO A 14 7.67 6.36 -5.17
N ALA A 15 7.41 5.50 -4.19
CA ALA A 15 7.22 5.89 -2.80
C ALA A 15 7.63 4.77 -1.86
N ARG A 16 7.92 5.11 -0.59
CA ARG A 16 8.21 4.17 0.48
C ARG A 16 7.86 4.72 1.85
N THR A 17 7.36 3.83 2.72
CA THR A 17 7.20 4.07 4.15
C THR A 17 8.08 3.11 4.95
N PRO A 18 9.38 3.41 5.11
CA PRO A 18 10.29 2.53 5.85
C PRO A 18 9.85 2.37 7.31
N PHE A 19 10.07 1.19 7.86
CA PHE A 19 9.90 0.89 9.29
C PHE A 19 11.09 1.46 10.09
N ASN A 20 11.32 2.78 10.00
CA ASN A 20 12.34 3.46 10.78
C ASN A 20 11.73 4.64 11.57
N SER A 21 11.19 4.35 12.76
CA SER A 21 10.56 5.37 13.60
C SER A 21 11.59 6.18 14.41
N SER A 22 12.41 6.99 13.72
CA SER A 22 13.24 7.97 14.42
C SER A 22 12.34 9.02 15.09
N GLY A 23 12.43 9.14 16.42
CA GLY A 23 11.72 10.18 17.18
C GLY A 23 10.19 10.09 17.18
N ASN A 24 9.61 8.89 17.08
CA ASN A 24 8.15 8.65 17.03
C ASN A 24 7.43 9.29 15.82
N ILE A 25 8.16 9.50 14.72
CA ILE A 25 7.64 10.00 13.45
C ILE A 25 7.71 8.88 12.41
N ILE A 26 6.58 8.55 11.79
CA ILE A 26 6.53 7.74 10.57
C ILE A 26 6.64 8.68 9.38
N THR A 27 7.56 8.38 8.47
CA THR A 27 7.82 9.20 7.29
C THR A 27 7.47 8.43 6.03
N ILE A 28 6.56 8.99 5.23
CA ILE A 28 6.34 8.56 3.85
C ILE A 28 7.28 9.37 2.95
N ARG A 29 8.01 8.69 2.07
CA ARG A 29 8.91 9.30 1.10
C ARG A 29 8.33 9.11 -0.28
N PHE A 30 8.32 10.17 -1.09
CA PHE A 30 7.91 10.12 -2.48
C PHE A 30 9.06 10.53 -3.37
N ASN A 31 9.37 9.73 -4.38
CA ASN A 31 10.20 10.18 -5.48
C ASN A 31 9.33 10.52 -6.69
N LEU A 32 8.95 11.78 -6.78
CA LEU A 32 8.11 12.29 -7.87
C LEU A 32 8.76 12.19 -9.26
N ALA A 33 10.06 11.92 -9.37
CA ALA A 33 10.73 11.74 -10.65
C ALA A 33 10.62 10.30 -11.20
N VAL A 34 10.26 9.32 -10.37
CA VAL A 34 10.05 7.90 -10.75
C VAL A 34 8.64 7.40 -10.44
N ALA A 35 7.91 8.06 -9.54
CA ALA A 35 6.46 7.91 -9.44
C ALA A 35 5.75 8.33 -10.75
N THR A 36 6.50 8.96 -11.67
CA THR A 36 6.01 9.38 -12.97
C THR A 36 6.19 8.32 -14.06
N ASP A 37 5.26 7.36 -14.13
CA ASP A 37 4.45 7.21 -15.36
C ASP A 37 3.18 8.10 -15.29
N ALA A 38 3.10 8.93 -14.24
CA ALA A 38 2.11 9.92 -13.83
C ALA A 38 1.84 11.01 -14.86
N THR A 39 1.27 10.64 -16.00
CA THR A 39 0.41 11.56 -16.75
C THR A 39 -0.97 11.70 -16.11
N LEU A 40 -1.27 10.99 -15.00
CA LEU A 40 -2.58 10.99 -14.36
C LEU A 40 -2.47 11.05 -12.83
N ALA A 41 -3.22 11.95 -12.21
CA ALA A 41 -3.27 12.15 -10.77
C ALA A 41 -3.81 10.93 -10.00
N ILE A 42 -4.55 10.03 -10.67
CA ILE A 42 -5.13 8.83 -10.07
C ILE A 42 -4.06 7.81 -9.62
N ASP A 43 -2.96 7.67 -10.37
CA ASP A 43 -1.87 6.77 -10.03
C ASP A 43 -1.14 7.27 -8.77
N LEU A 44 -0.85 8.58 -8.73
CA LEU A 44 -0.24 9.21 -7.56
C LEU A 44 -1.16 9.13 -6.33
N ALA A 45 -2.47 9.30 -6.50
CA ALA A 45 -3.44 9.12 -5.43
C ALA A 45 -3.42 7.67 -4.89
N GLY A 46 -3.27 6.68 -5.78
CA GLY A 46 -3.15 5.27 -5.42
C GLY A 46 -1.94 5.01 -4.54
N THR A 47 -0.77 5.47 -4.98
CA THR A 47 0.47 5.37 -4.21
C THR A 47 0.39 6.09 -2.87
N ILE A 48 -0.22 7.28 -2.81
CA ILE A 48 -0.42 8.00 -1.53
C ILE A 48 -1.28 7.18 -0.57
N LEU A 49 -2.37 6.58 -1.06
CA LEU A 49 -3.25 5.75 -0.23
C LEU A 49 -2.54 4.47 0.22
N HIS A 50 -1.83 3.79 -0.67
CA HIS A 50 -1.03 2.58 -0.36
C HIS A 50 -0.04 2.83 0.78
N GLU A 51 0.78 3.86 0.63
CA GLU A 51 1.76 4.25 1.64
C GLU A 51 1.13 4.74 2.95
N SER A 52 -0.04 5.39 2.87
CA SER A 52 -0.78 5.80 4.07
C SER A 52 -1.27 4.60 4.88
N ILE A 53 -1.63 3.49 4.23
CA ILE A 53 -1.96 2.23 4.91
C ILE A 53 -0.71 1.63 5.56
N HIS A 54 0.44 1.57 4.86
CA HIS A 54 1.70 1.15 5.50
C HIS A 54 2.01 1.97 6.76
N ALA A 55 1.88 3.30 6.67
CA ALA A 55 2.10 4.17 7.80
C ALA A 55 1.15 3.85 8.97
N GLU A 56 -0.13 3.59 8.70
CA GLU A 56 -1.08 3.22 9.73
C GLU A 56 -0.80 1.84 10.34
N LEU A 57 -0.36 0.86 9.54
CA LEU A 57 0.04 -0.46 10.03
C LEU A 57 1.32 -0.39 10.88
N HIS A 58 2.30 0.45 10.52
CA HIS A 58 3.43 0.78 11.39
C HIS A 58 2.95 1.34 12.73
N ARG A 59 1.96 2.24 12.69
CA ARG A 59 1.39 2.81 13.91
C ARG A 59 0.77 1.75 14.79
N LEU A 60 -0.04 0.87 14.22
CA LEU A 60 -0.68 -0.20 14.96
C LEU A 60 0.36 -1.17 15.55
N LYS A 61 1.40 -1.54 14.80
CA LYS A 61 2.51 -2.38 15.31
C LYS A 61 3.26 -1.71 16.46
N LEU A 62 3.68 -0.46 16.29
CA LEU A 62 4.48 0.29 17.26
C LEU A 62 3.71 0.65 18.54
N THR A 63 2.38 0.77 18.45
CA THR A 63 1.52 1.13 19.59
C THR A 63 0.72 -0.04 20.14
N ASN A 64 0.99 -1.26 19.65
CA ASN A 64 0.26 -2.47 20.03
C ASN A 64 -1.26 -2.30 19.89
N ASN A 65 -1.70 -1.92 18.69
CA ASN A 65 -3.11 -1.68 18.32
C ASN A 65 -3.82 -0.57 19.13
N SER A 66 -3.09 0.28 19.83
CA SER A 66 -3.67 1.40 20.60
C SER A 66 -3.90 2.61 19.71
N GLY A 67 -4.74 3.58 20.13
CA GLY A 67 -4.95 4.84 19.39
C GLY A 67 -6.24 4.85 18.56
N PRO A 68 -6.38 5.79 17.60
CA PRO A 68 -7.58 5.86 16.77
C PRO A 68 -7.70 4.61 15.91
N ASN A 69 -8.95 4.23 15.58
CA ASN A 69 -9.26 3.16 14.62
C ASN A 69 -8.44 1.87 14.79
N PRO A 70 -8.45 1.24 15.99
CA PRO A 70 -7.74 -0.02 16.17
C PRO A 70 -8.31 -1.10 15.24
N LEU A 71 -7.47 -2.03 14.80
CA LEU A 71 -7.96 -3.21 14.10
C LEU A 71 -8.77 -4.09 15.07
N PRO A 72 -9.78 -4.82 14.58
CA PRO A 72 -10.41 -5.88 15.35
C PRO A 72 -9.35 -6.83 15.93
N ALA A 73 -9.49 -7.24 17.19
CA ALA A 73 -8.45 -8.00 17.89
C ALA A 73 -8.02 -9.27 17.15
N SER A 74 -8.95 -9.99 16.52
CA SER A 74 -8.64 -11.17 15.70
C SER A 74 -7.77 -10.84 14.49
N LEU A 75 -8.03 -9.71 13.82
CA LEU A 75 -7.27 -9.27 12.66
C LEU A 75 -5.89 -8.74 13.08
N PHE A 76 -5.80 -8.01 14.19
CA PHE A 76 -4.50 -7.60 14.73
C PHE A 76 -3.65 -8.80 15.15
N ASN A 77 -4.25 -9.81 15.80
CA ASN A 77 -3.55 -11.05 16.15
C ASN A 77 -3.05 -11.79 14.92
N TRP A 78 -3.86 -11.87 13.86
CA TRP A 78 -3.44 -12.45 12.57
C TRP A 78 -2.29 -11.66 11.96
N TYR A 79 -2.35 -10.32 11.97
CA TYR A 79 -1.27 -9.46 11.49
C TYR A 79 0.03 -9.70 12.27
N MET A 80 -0.05 -9.81 13.59
CA MET A 80 1.10 -10.11 14.45
C MET A 80 1.68 -11.52 14.24
N GLN A 81 0.85 -12.49 13.86
CA GLN A 81 1.31 -13.83 13.48
C GLN A 81 2.08 -13.78 12.16
N MET A 82 1.54 -13.09 11.14
CA MET A 82 2.24 -12.88 9.87
C MET A 82 3.56 -12.14 10.07
N TRP A 83 3.57 -11.10 10.91
CA TRP A 83 4.80 -10.40 11.28
C TRP A 83 5.84 -11.37 11.85
N SER A 84 5.46 -12.18 12.85
CA SER A 84 6.39 -13.12 13.51
C SER A 84 6.92 -14.18 12.54
N PHE A 85 6.08 -14.62 11.60
CA PHE A 85 6.47 -15.56 10.55
C PHE A 85 7.53 -14.97 9.61
N TYR A 86 7.27 -13.78 9.05
CA TYR A 86 8.23 -13.12 8.16
C TYR A 86 9.48 -12.61 8.89
N GLU A 87 9.38 -12.26 10.17
CA GLU A 87 10.55 -11.95 11.00
C GLU A 87 11.47 -13.17 11.10
N ALA A 88 10.92 -14.37 11.30
CA ALA A 88 11.72 -15.58 11.37
C ALA A 88 12.44 -15.89 10.04
N ILE A 89 11.73 -15.77 8.91
CA ILE A 89 12.29 -16.01 7.57
C ILE A 89 13.35 -14.97 7.23
N ASN A 90 13.03 -13.68 7.38
CA ASN A 90 13.93 -12.61 6.94
C ASN A 90 15.20 -12.53 7.80
N ASN A 91 15.19 -13.00 9.05
CA ASN A 91 16.40 -13.15 9.85
C ASN A 91 17.38 -14.21 9.28
N GLU A 92 16.91 -15.13 8.45
CA GLU A 92 17.77 -16.10 7.75
C GLU A 92 18.31 -15.52 6.42
N ASP A 93 17.55 -14.62 5.79
CA ASP A 93 17.85 -14.08 4.46
C ASP A 93 18.66 -12.77 4.46
N PHE A 94 18.66 -12.01 5.56
CA PHE A 94 19.31 -10.70 5.66
C PHE A 94 20.23 -10.57 6.89
N ASP A 95 21.41 -9.99 6.68
CA ASP A 95 22.40 -9.73 7.75
C ASP A 95 22.16 -8.39 8.47
N ASP A 96 21.57 -7.39 7.81
CA ASP A 96 21.29 -6.06 8.41
C ASP A 96 19.93 -6.07 9.13
N PRO A 97 19.89 -5.81 10.46
CA PRO A 97 18.63 -5.76 11.21
C PRO A 97 17.60 -4.77 10.67
N LEU A 98 18.04 -3.69 10.02
CA LEU A 98 17.13 -2.73 9.40
C LEU A 98 16.49 -3.29 8.13
N ASP A 99 17.23 -4.09 7.36
CA ASP A 99 16.70 -4.76 6.18
C ASP A 99 15.70 -5.85 6.57
N VAL A 100 16.03 -6.66 7.59
CA VAL A 100 15.08 -7.61 8.21
C VAL A 100 13.78 -6.90 8.58
N LEU A 101 13.88 -5.79 9.31
CA LEU A 101 12.73 -5.07 9.84
C LEU A 101 11.85 -4.47 8.73
N ASN A 102 12.46 -3.86 7.71
CA ASN A 102 11.72 -3.29 6.58
C ASN A 102 11.07 -4.38 5.74
N GLN A 103 11.77 -5.48 5.48
CA GLN A 103 11.24 -6.58 4.68
C GLN A 103 10.09 -7.29 5.43
N THR A 104 10.26 -7.56 6.73
CA THR A 104 9.18 -8.12 7.57
C THR A 104 7.95 -7.22 7.59
N ALA A 105 8.16 -5.89 7.66
CA ALA A 105 7.06 -4.95 7.59
C ALA A 105 6.37 -5.04 6.22
N ALA A 106 7.11 -4.98 5.11
CA ALA A 106 6.57 -5.06 3.76
C ALA A 106 5.74 -6.35 3.58
N ASP A 107 6.31 -7.51 3.84
CA ASP A 107 5.65 -8.79 3.57
C ASP A 107 4.39 -9.01 4.43
N SER A 108 4.50 -8.75 5.74
CA SER A 108 3.36 -8.92 6.64
C SER A 108 2.24 -7.93 6.36
N GLN A 109 2.57 -6.71 5.91
CA GLN A 109 1.60 -5.66 5.61
C GLN A 109 0.95 -5.87 4.25
N HIS A 110 1.72 -6.20 3.21
CA HIS A 110 1.17 -6.48 1.88
C HIS A 110 0.18 -7.66 1.92
N ASN A 111 0.46 -8.72 2.69
CA ASN A 111 -0.50 -9.80 2.93
C ASN A 111 -1.82 -9.29 3.55
N LEU A 112 -1.73 -8.43 4.57
CA LEU A 112 -2.93 -7.83 5.18
C LEU A 112 -3.67 -6.92 4.20
N MET A 113 -2.93 -6.15 3.41
CA MET A 113 -3.47 -5.20 2.44
C MET A 113 -4.19 -5.91 1.30
N ALA A 114 -3.58 -6.95 0.73
CA ALA A 114 -4.21 -7.83 -0.25
C ALA A 114 -5.49 -8.48 0.30
N PHE A 115 -5.50 -8.87 1.59
CA PHE A 115 -6.66 -9.51 2.21
C PHE A 115 -7.82 -8.57 2.58
N ARG A 116 -7.54 -7.29 2.86
CA ARG A 116 -8.51 -6.40 3.53
C ARG A 116 -8.61 -4.98 2.97
N PHE A 117 -7.61 -4.50 2.26
CA PHE A 117 -7.51 -3.08 1.90
C PHE A 117 -7.66 -2.79 0.41
N ILE A 118 -7.81 -3.82 -0.45
CA ILE A 118 -8.12 -3.61 -1.88
C ILE A 118 -9.35 -2.74 -2.08
N ASP A 119 -10.49 -3.13 -1.51
CA ASP A 119 -11.75 -2.40 -1.67
C ASP A 119 -11.74 -1.02 -0.98
N PRO A 120 -11.21 -0.88 0.26
CA PRO A 120 -11.03 0.44 0.88
C PRO A 120 -10.18 1.42 0.06
N ILE A 121 -9.02 0.98 -0.46
CA ILE A 121 -8.15 1.86 -1.26
C ILE A 121 -8.82 2.20 -2.59
N ALA A 122 -9.40 1.20 -3.27
CA ALA A 122 -10.12 1.43 -4.53
C ALA A 122 -11.34 2.35 -4.34
N SER A 123 -11.99 2.31 -3.17
CA SER A 123 -13.08 3.22 -2.84
C SER A 123 -12.57 4.65 -2.64
N GLY A 124 -11.42 4.83 -1.97
CA GLY A 124 -10.77 6.12 -1.85
C GLY A 124 -10.35 6.72 -3.20
N LEU A 125 -9.82 5.89 -4.11
CA LEU A 125 -9.53 6.28 -5.49
C LEU A 125 -10.79 6.70 -6.25
N ARG A 126 -11.85 5.91 -6.11
CA ARG A 126 -13.15 6.21 -6.73
C ARG A 126 -13.73 7.52 -6.20
N GLU A 127 -13.61 7.80 -4.91
CA GLU A 127 -14.05 9.06 -4.33
C GLU A 127 -13.22 10.25 -4.82
N PHE A 128 -11.90 10.07 -4.95
CA PHE A 128 -11.01 11.06 -5.55
C PHE A 128 -11.42 11.39 -6.99
N ASP A 129 -11.79 10.37 -7.77
CA ASP A 129 -12.26 10.46 -9.16
C ASP A 129 -13.76 10.77 -9.29
N GLU A 130 -14.33 11.46 -8.30
CA GLU A 130 -15.72 11.89 -8.23
C GLU A 130 -16.77 10.78 -8.49
N ASN A 131 -16.40 9.53 -8.25
CA ASN A 131 -17.20 8.34 -8.48
C ASN A 131 -17.57 8.09 -9.95
N SER A 132 -16.72 8.51 -10.90
CA SER A 132 -16.98 8.46 -12.34
C SER A 132 -17.25 7.04 -12.87
N TYR A 133 -16.66 6.00 -12.24
CA TYR A 133 -16.84 4.60 -12.63
C TYR A 133 -17.20 3.66 -11.45
N PRO A 134 -17.62 2.41 -11.74
CA PRO A 134 -17.77 1.37 -10.72
C PRO A 134 -16.45 1.03 -10.01
N LEU A 135 -16.54 0.53 -8.78
CA LEU A 135 -15.37 0.22 -7.91
C LEU A 135 -14.32 -0.67 -8.59
N ASP A 136 -14.73 -1.68 -9.35
CA ASP A 136 -13.83 -2.61 -10.04
C ASP A 136 -12.88 -1.93 -11.02
N ASN A 137 -13.26 -0.79 -11.60
CA ASN A 137 -12.40 -0.01 -12.48
C ASN A 137 -11.17 0.55 -11.75
N TYR A 138 -11.24 0.69 -10.42
CA TYR A 138 -10.15 1.24 -9.62
C TYR A 138 -9.29 0.17 -8.95
N LYS A 139 -9.77 -1.08 -8.86
CA LYS A 139 -9.07 -2.15 -8.11
C LYS A 139 -7.73 -2.54 -8.74
N HIS A 140 -7.56 -2.39 -10.06
CA HIS A 140 -6.27 -2.71 -10.67
C HIS A 140 -5.15 -1.80 -10.18
N TYR A 141 -5.41 -0.49 -10.04
CA TYR A 141 -4.42 0.47 -9.52
C TYR A 141 -3.89 0.06 -8.14
N VAL A 142 -4.76 -0.55 -7.32
CA VAL A 142 -4.39 -1.03 -5.99
C VAL A 142 -3.59 -2.32 -6.06
N TRP A 143 -4.00 -3.28 -6.90
CA TRP A 143 -3.27 -4.53 -7.08
C TRP A 143 -1.88 -4.31 -7.69
N SER A 144 -1.77 -3.44 -8.69
CA SER A 144 -0.52 -3.18 -9.42
C SER A 144 0.54 -2.42 -8.61
N ASP A 145 0.20 -1.91 -7.42
CA ASP A 145 1.16 -1.26 -6.51
C ASP A 145 1.85 -2.28 -5.58
N GLY A 146 2.18 -3.45 -6.14
CA GLY A 146 2.92 -4.52 -5.45
C GLY A 146 2.08 -5.44 -4.56
N LEU A 147 0.75 -5.44 -4.67
CA LEU A 147 -0.13 -6.35 -3.92
C LEU A 147 -0.55 -7.60 -4.70
N ASP A 148 -0.41 -7.58 -6.03
CA ASP A 148 -0.83 -8.65 -6.93
C ASP A 148 -0.14 -9.98 -6.66
N GLU A 149 1.18 -9.99 -6.45
CA GLU A 149 1.95 -11.20 -6.08
C GLU A 149 1.38 -11.86 -4.81
N TYR A 150 1.21 -11.07 -3.74
CA TYR A 150 0.63 -11.56 -2.49
C TYR A 150 -0.81 -12.03 -2.65
N GLY A 151 -1.59 -11.37 -3.50
CA GLY A 151 -2.95 -11.75 -3.83
C GLY A 151 -3.04 -13.07 -4.59
N LEU A 152 -2.15 -13.27 -5.56
CA LEU A 152 -2.05 -14.50 -6.36
C LEU A 152 -1.59 -15.68 -5.50
N ASP A 153 -0.53 -15.50 -4.71
CA ASP A 153 0.01 -16.53 -3.83
C ASP A 153 -1.01 -17.00 -2.78
N ALA A 154 -1.78 -16.06 -2.21
CA ALA A 154 -2.82 -16.36 -1.23
C ALA A 154 -4.15 -16.82 -1.87
N GLY A 155 -4.28 -16.75 -3.20
CA GLY A 155 -5.50 -17.10 -3.92
C GLY A 155 -6.67 -16.14 -3.69
N TYR A 156 -6.39 -14.87 -3.35
CA TYR A 156 -7.40 -13.80 -3.22
C TYR A 156 -7.83 -13.24 -4.57
N ILE A 157 -6.99 -13.39 -5.58
CA ILE A 157 -7.25 -13.01 -6.96
C ILE A 157 -6.59 -14.02 -7.90
N THR A 158 -7.14 -14.18 -9.10
CA THR A 158 -6.56 -14.99 -10.18
C THR A 158 -5.95 -14.11 -11.28
N ASP A 159 -5.04 -14.66 -12.08
CA ASP A 159 -4.49 -13.98 -13.27
C ASP A 159 -5.58 -13.44 -14.22
N ASN A 160 -6.67 -14.22 -14.38
CA ASN A 160 -7.80 -13.83 -15.21
C ASN A 160 -8.54 -12.63 -14.63
N GLU A 161 -8.70 -12.58 -13.31
CA GLU A 161 -9.31 -11.43 -12.63
C GLU A 161 -8.41 -10.20 -12.69
N LEU A 162 -7.10 -10.33 -12.44
CA LEU A 162 -6.15 -9.23 -12.60
C LEU A 162 -6.18 -8.68 -14.04
N THR A 163 -6.18 -9.55 -15.04
CA THR A 163 -6.30 -9.16 -16.46
C THR A 163 -7.60 -8.40 -16.72
N ARG A 164 -8.73 -8.90 -16.19
CA ARG A 164 -10.03 -8.21 -16.31
C ARG A 164 -9.99 -6.82 -15.66
N LEU A 165 -9.46 -6.70 -14.45
CA LEU A 165 -9.35 -5.42 -13.75
C LEU A 165 -8.44 -4.44 -14.50
N SER A 166 -7.33 -4.93 -15.08
CA SER A 166 -6.42 -4.11 -15.91
C SER A 166 -7.10 -3.55 -17.15
N ILE A 167 -8.02 -4.29 -17.76
CA ILE A 167 -8.83 -3.79 -18.88
C ILE A 167 -9.81 -2.71 -18.41
N LEU A 168 -10.42 -2.88 -17.23
CA LEU A 168 -11.36 -1.90 -16.67
C LEU A 168 -10.67 -0.60 -16.23
N SER A 169 -9.45 -0.66 -15.69
CA SER A 169 -8.73 0.53 -15.27
C SER A 169 -8.33 1.42 -16.44
N LYS A 170 -8.11 0.86 -17.63
CA LYS A 170 -7.89 1.66 -18.85
C LYS A 170 -9.06 2.57 -19.19
N ILE A 171 -10.28 2.20 -18.80
CA ILE A 171 -11.45 3.07 -19.00
C ILE A 171 -11.30 4.35 -18.18
N VAL A 172 -10.80 4.27 -16.94
CA VAL A 172 -10.52 5.45 -16.10
C VAL A 172 -9.32 6.21 -16.66
N ARG A 173 -8.27 5.48 -17.06
CA ARG A 173 -7.02 6.06 -17.59
C ARG A 173 -7.24 6.90 -18.85
N ASP A 174 -8.07 6.41 -19.76
CA ASP A 174 -8.19 6.92 -21.13
C ASP A 174 -9.44 7.80 -21.33
N ASP A 175 -10.16 8.14 -20.27
CA ASP A 175 -11.35 8.99 -20.38
C ASP A 175 -11.02 10.48 -20.55
N ASN A 176 -12.08 11.29 -20.60
CA ASN A 176 -11.97 12.74 -20.66
C ASN A 176 -12.22 13.41 -19.31
N HIS A 177 -12.42 12.65 -18.24
CA HIS A 177 -12.50 13.21 -16.89
C HIS A 177 -11.13 13.75 -16.50
N LYS A 178 -11.13 14.83 -15.74
CA LYS A 178 -9.91 15.48 -15.25
C LYS A 178 -10.07 15.67 -13.76
N ASN A 179 -9.23 14.96 -13.01
CA ASN A 179 -9.09 15.17 -11.59
C ASN A 179 -8.52 16.56 -11.34
N THR A 180 -8.76 17.12 -10.14
CA THR A 180 -8.38 18.50 -9.78
C THR A 180 -6.87 18.81 -9.94
N CYS A 181 -6.05 17.78 -10.11
CA CYS A 181 -4.58 17.86 -10.22
C CYS A 181 -4.02 17.26 -11.54
N ASP A 182 -4.87 16.97 -12.52
CA ASP A 182 -4.47 16.52 -13.87
C ASP A 182 -4.00 17.67 -14.78
#